data_AF-A0A086JWG8-F1
#
_entry.id   AF-A0A086JWG8-F1
#
_cell.length_a   1.000
_cell.length_b   1.000
_cell.length_c   1.000
_cell.angle_alpha   90.00
_cell.angle_beta   90.00
_cell.angle_gamma   90.00
#
_symmetry.space_group_name_H-M   'P 1'
#
loop_
_entity.id
_entity.type
_entity.pdbx_description
1 polymer ?
#
loop_
_entity_poly.entity_id
_entity_poly.type
_entity_poly.pdbx_seq_one_letter_code
_entity_poly.pdbx_strand_id
1 'polypeptide(L)'
;MKLKTLRENLPFLHERLQVKPVLRNVPLQASAAILDQLSTWRLPEQKTACLAWVVRSVQNACRKHVRLVHGQQRRAEMERKETRVSPPPPQPVEITVDDLVGLLLVTAALSQGRLLLANLWVMNLFNLQRPREAQFDEASFHLTTLQSALSFACVVSVPQTQTTPRRGEPQM
;
A
#
# COMPACT_ATOMS: atom_id res chain seq x y z
N MET A 1 16.73 -5.33 2.15
CA MET A 1 17.17 -4.05 2.75
C MET A 1 16.33 -2.87 2.27
N LYS A 2 16.09 -2.70 0.97
CA LYS A 2 15.36 -1.55 0.42
C LYS A 2 13.93 -1.35 0.95
N LEU A 3 13.12 -2.41 1.08
CA LEU A 3 11.77 -2.33 1.66
C LEU A 3 11.77 -1.89 3.13
N LYS A 4 12.79 -2.25 3.91
CA LYS A 4 12.92 -1.81 5.31
C LYS A 4 13.20 -0.31 5.39
N THR A 5 14.13 0.20 4.57
CA THR A 5 14.42 1.63 4.46
C THR A 5 13.20 2.43 4.00
N LEU A 6 12.42 1.87 3.07
CA LEU A 6 11.17 2.47 2.60
C LEU A 6 10.09 2.52 3.70
N ARG A 7 9.99 1.48 4.52
CA ARG A 7 9.10 1.45 5.70
C ARG A 7 9.42 2.54 6.71
N GLU A 8 10.69 2.91 6.86
CA GLU A 8 11.11 4.00 7.75
C GLU A 8 10.83 5.39 7.14
N ASN A 9 10.54 5.44 5.84
CA ASN A 9 10.36 6.67 5.06
C ASN A 9 9.00 6.69 4.33
N LEU A 10 7.93 6.21 4.96
CA LEU A 10 6.58 6.19 4.36
C LEU A 10 6.08 7.56 3.89
N PRO A 11 6.31 8.68 4.60
CA PRO A 11 5.88 10.00 4.11
C PRO A 11 6.48 10.35 2.74
N PHE A 12 7.77 10.06 2.55
CA PHE A 12 8.46 10.25 1.26
C PHE A 12 7.81 9.41 0.15
N LEU A 13 7.44 8.16 0.46
CA LEU A 13 6.77 7.29 -0.50
C LEU A 13 5.40 7.84 -0.93
N HIS A 14 4.59 8.28 0.05
CA HIS A 14 3.27 8.83 -0.23
C HIS A 14 3.34 10.08 -1.12
N GLU A 15 4.34 10.93 -0.93
CA GLU A 15 4.54 12.11 -1.76
C GLU A 15 5.00 11.75 -3.16
N ARG A 16 5.99 10.86 -3.30
CA ARG A 16 6.54 10.45 -4.60
C ARG A 16 5.53 9.74 -5.48
N LEU A 17 4.66 8.91 -4.88
CA LEU A 17 3.61 8.19 -5.59
C LEU A 17 2.27 8.95 -5.59
N GLN A 18 2.27 10.19 -5.11
CA GLN A 18 1.10 11.08 -5.09
C GLN A 18 -0.14 10.46 -4.42
N VAL A 19 0.07 9.61 -3.41
CA VAL A 19 -1.02 8.97 -2.66
C VAL A 19 -1.85 10.06 -1.99
N LYS A 20 -3.17 10.03 -2.22
CA LYS A 20 -4.11 11.01 -1.67
C LYS A 20 -3.91 11.16 -0.16
N PRO A 21 -3.88 12.39 0.39
CA PRO A 21 -3.64 12.62 1.81
C PRO A 21 -4.53 11.80 2.75
N VAL A 22 -5.80 11.62 2.38
CA VAL A 22 -6.79 10.83 3.15
C VAL A 22 -6.47 9.33 3.19
N LEU A 23 -5.58 8.82 2.33
CA LEU A 23 -5.20 7.41 2.26
C LEU A 23 -3.83 7.12 2.91
N ARG A 24 -3.06 8.13 3.31
CA ARG A 24 -1.67 7.98 3.80
C ARG A 24 -1.54 7.26 5.14
N ASN A 25 -2.61 7.25 5.95
CA ASN A 25 -2.61 6.66 7.30
C ASN A 25 -3.53 5.44 7.40
N VAL A 26 -3.84 4.80 6.27
CA VAL A 26 -4.64 3.58 6.26
C VAL A 26 -3.86 2.47 6.98
N PRO A 27 -4.49 1.73 7.93
CA PRO A 27 -3.83 0.63 8.62
C PRO A 27 -3.71 -0.59 7.70
N LEU A 28 -2.50 -0.82 7.17
CA LEU A 28 -2.21 -1.86 6.17
C LEU A 28 -1.54 -3.12 6.76
N GLN A 29 -1.40 -3.23 8.08
CA GLN A 29 -0.73 -4.36 8.75
C GLN A 29 -1.42 -5.70 8.45
N ALA A 30 -2.76 -5.72 8.40
CA ALA A 30 -3.52 -6.92 8.06
C ALA A 30 -3.28 -7.34 6.60
N SER A 31 -3.24 -6.38 5.67
CA SER A 31 -2.93 -6.64 4.27
C SER A 31 -1.50 -7.15 4.08
N ALA A 32 -0.54 -6.61 4.86
CA ALA A 32 0.84 -7.06 4.88
C ALA A 32 0.98 -8.50 5.40
N ALA A 33 0.24 -8.86 6.45
CA ALA A 33 0.21 -10.22 6.98
C ALA A 33 -0.37 -11.23 5.98
N ILE A 34 -1.35 -10.84 5.16
CA ILE A 34 -1.84 -11.67 4.05
C ILE A 34 -0.75 -11.81 2.98
N LEU A 35 -0.06 -10.72 2.64
CA LEU A 35 1.00 -10.74 1.63
C LEU A 35 2.15 -11.69 2.01
N ASP A 36 2.49 -11.79 3.30
CA ASP A 36 3.49 -12.73 3.80
C ASP A 36 3.13 -14.21 3.55
N GLN A 37 1.84 -14.52 3.33
CA GLN A 37 1.39 -15.87 2.99
C GLN A 37 1.72 -16.24 1.54
N LEU A 38 2.13 -15.32 0.66
CA LEU A 38 2.49 -15.66 -0.73
C LEU A 38 3.51 -16.81 -0.81
N SER A 39 4.47 -16.83 0.12
CA SER A 39 5.52 -17.84 0.17
C SER A 39 5.08 -19.19 0.76
N THR A 40 3.92 -19.28 1.41
CA THR A 40 3.41 -20.55 1.95
C THR A 40 2.68 -21.37 0.88
N TRP A 41 2.07 -20.69 -0.10
CA TRP A 41 1.41 -21.31 -1.24
C TRP A 41 2.43 -21.89 -2.22
N ARG A 42 2.16 -23.08 -2.79
CA ARG A 42 3.03 -23.70 -3.79
C ARG A 42 2.58 -23.38 -5.22
N LEU A 43 1.28 -23.41 -5.46
CA LEU A 43 0.72 -23.25 -6.80
C LEU A 43 0.63 -21.77 -7.22
N PRO A 44 0.97 -21.41 -8.48
CA PRO A 44 0.84 -20.05 -8.97
C PRO A 44 -0.57 -19.46 -8.88
N GLU A 45 -1.61 -20.28 -9.09
CA GLU A 45 -3.02 -19.90 -8.99
C GLU A 45 -3.36 -19.45 -7.57
N GLN A 46 -2.87 -20.18 -6.57
CA GLN A 46 -3.06 -19.86 -5.15
C GLN A 46 -2.34 -18.57 -4.78
N LYS A 47 -1.12 -18.35 -5.31
CA LYS A 47 -0.38 -17.09 -5.12
C LYS A 47 -1.13 -15.91 -5.73
N THR A 48 -1.68 -16.10 -6.92
CA THR A 48 -2.46 -15.07 -7.62
C THR A 48 -3.76 -14.75 -6.88
N ALA A 49 -4.46 -15.76 -6.36
CA ALA A 49 -5.65 -15.58 -5.52
C ALA A 49 -5.31 -14.90 -4.18
N CYS A 50 -4.17 -15.23 -3.58
CA CYS A 50 -3.66 -14.56 -2.39
C CYS A 50 -3.40 -13.08 -2.66
N LEU A 51 -2.79 -12.73 -3.80
CA LEU A 51 -2.59 -11.33 -4.20
C LEU A 51 -3.92 -10.58 -4.37
N ALA A 52 -4.91 -11.19 -5.01
CA ALA A 52 -6.26 -10.61 -5.10
C ALA A 52 -6.89 -10.40 -3.71
N TRP A 53 -6.60 -11.26 -2.74
CA TRP A 53 -7.03 -11.06 -1.35
C TRP A 53 -6.30 -9.91 -0.67
N VAL A 54 -4.99 -9.73 -0.92
CA VAL A 54 -4.24 -8.56 -0.45
C VAL A 54 -4.87 -7.28 -0.98
N VAL A 55 -5.12 -7.17 -2.28
CA VAL A 55 -5.71 -5.96 -2.90
C VAL A 55 -7.08 -5.66 -2.32
N ARG A 56 -7.96 -6.65 -2.20
CA ARG A 56 -9.28 -6.47 -1.58
C ARG A 56 -9.17 -6.04 -0.12
N SER A 57 -8.19 -6.57 0.62
CA SER A 57 -7.91 -6.17 2.00
C SER A 57 -7.48 -4.69 2.07
N VAL A 58 -6.59 -4.24 1.19
CA VAL A 58 -6.17 -2.83 1.09
C VAL A 58 -7.36 -1.93 0.79
N GLN A 59 -8.16 -2.26 -0.22
CA GLN A 59 -9.35 -1.47 -0.59
C GLN A 59 -10.37 -1.40 0.55
N ASN A 60 -10.57 -2.50 1.28
CA ASN A 60 -11.47 -2.54 2.43
C ASN A 60 -10.93 -1.70 3.59
N ALA A 61 -9.61 -1.74 3.84
CA ALA A 61 -8.96 -0.90 4.84
C ALA A 61 -9.14 0.59 4.50
N CYS A 62 -8.94 0.96 3.23
CA CYS A 62 -9.16 2.33 2.74
C CYS A 62 -10.62 2.77 2.95
N ARG A 63 -11.58 1.95 2.54
CA ARG A 63 -13.02 2.23 2.71
C ARG A 63 -13.40 2.45 4.18
N LYS A 64 -12.88 1.62 5.09
CA LYS A 64 -13.11 1.77 6.53
C LYS A 64 -12.45 3.04 7.08
N HIS A 65 -11.20 3.31 6.69
CA HIS A 65 -10.45 4.47 7.14
C HIS A 65 -11.11 5.79 6.70
N VAL A 66 -11.48 5.92 5.43
CA VAL A 66 -12.15 7.11 4.89
C VAL A 66 -13.47 7.37 5.61
N ARG A 67 -14.27 6.32 5.87
CA ARG A 67 -15.52 6.46 6.66
C ARG A 67 -15.25 6.98 8.07
N LEU A 68 -14.19 6.50 8.73
CA LEU A 68 -13.81 6.94 10.06
C LEU A 68 -13.36 8.41 10.06
N VAL A 69 -12.46 8.79 9.15
CA VAL A 69 -11.92 10.16 9.04
C VAL A 69 -13.05 11.16 8.75
N HIS A 70 -13.92 10.87 7.78
CA HIS A 70 -15.08 11.72 7.49
C HIS A 70 -16.04 11.80 8.68
N GLY A 71 -16.21 10.71 9.44
CA GLY A 71 -17.02 10.71 10.66
C GLY A 71 -16.44 11.62 11.75
N GLN A 72 -15.12 11.60 11.95
CA GLN A 72 -14.42 12.46 12.90
C GLN A 72 -14.45 13.93 12.49
N GLN A 73 -14.23 14.23 11.21
CA GLN A 73 -14.30 15.61 10.68
C GLN A 73 -15.67 16.24 10.94
N ARG A 74 -16.76 15.50 10.69
CA ARG A 74 -18.11 16.01 10.97
C ARG A 74 -18.38 16.26 12.44
N ARG A 75 -17.91 15.37 13.32
CA ARG A 75 -18.05 15.59 14.78
C ARG A 75 -17.34 16.88 15.19
N ALA A 76 -16.11 17.07 14.72
CA ALA A 76 -15.35 18.29 14.98
C ALA A 76 -15.99 19.55 14.36
N GLU A 77 -16.62 19.45 13.19
CA GLU A 77 -17.36 20.56 12.56
C GLU A 77 -18.65 20.90 13.31
N MET A 78 -19.41 19.91 13.77
CA MET A 78 -20.60 20.11 14.59
C MET A 78 -20.26 20.71 15.96
N GLU A 79 -19.16 20.30 16.59
CA GLU A 79 -18.66 20.90 17.84
C GLU A 79 -18.20 22.35 17.65
N ARG A 80 -17.70 22.71 16.47
CA ARG A 80 -17.23 24.08 16.16
C ARG A 80 -18.33 25.01 15.63
N LYS A 81 -19.47 24.46 15.19
CA LYS A 81 -20.60 25.24 14.66
C LYS A 81 -21.88 24.81 15.36
N GLU A 82 -22.29 25.56 16.39
CA GLU A 82 -23.63 25.51 17.03
C GLU A 82 -24.81 25.84 16.08
N THR A 83 -24.60 25.86 14.76
CA THR A 83 -25.57 26.37 13.78
C THR A 83 -25.99 25.30 12.76
N ARG A 84 -27.16 24.70 13.05
CA ARG A 84 -28.31 24.28 12.20
C ARG A 84 -28.14 23.72 10.77
N VAL A 85 -26.94 23.57 10.22
CA VAL A 85 -26.75 23.05 8.86
C VAL A 85 -25.99 21.73 8.94
N SER A 86 -26.72 20.63 8.70
CA SER A 86 -26.13 19.29 8.58
C SER A 86 -25.01 19.32 7.54
N PRO A 87 -23.79 18.84 7.86
CA PRO A 87 -22.72 18.77 6.89
C PRO A 87 -23.12 17.87 5.70
N PRO A 88 -22.68 18.20 4.47
CA PRO A 88 -23.03 17.43 3.29
C PRO A 88 -22.61 15.95 3.43
N PRO A 89 -23.32 15.03 2.73
CA PRO A 89 -22.95 13.62 2.75
C PRO A 89 -21.51 13.44 2.25
N PRO A 90 -20.77 12.48 2.81
CA PRO A 90 -19.37 12.29 2.45
C PRO A 90 -19.33 11.79 1.00
N GLN A 91 -18.56 12.44 0.16
CA GLN A 91 -18.31 11.88 -1.17
C GLN A 91 -17.47 10.61 -1.03
N PRO A 92 -17.76 9.55 -1.81
CA PRO A 92 -16.93 8.38 -1.86
C PRO A 92 -15.53 8.78 -2.37
N VAL A 93 -14.50 8.41 -1.62
CA VAL A 93 -13.12 8.57 -2.09
C VAL A 93 -12.83 7.43 -3.05
N GLU A 94 -12.73 7.75 -4.33
CA GLU A 94 -12.25 6.82 -5.34
C GLU A 94 -10.77 6.51 -5.10
N ILE A 95 -10.39 5.23 -5.15
CA ILE A 95 -9.00 4.78 -5.05
C ILE A 95 -8.48 4.62 -6.47
N THR A 96 -7.56 5.48 -6.90
CA THR A 96 -6.99 5.39 -8.25
C THR A 96 -5.97 4.26 -8.34
N VAL A 97 -5.52 3.95 -9.56
CA VAL A 97 -4.42 3.00 -9.78
C VAL A 97 -3.13 3.50 -9.12
N ASP A 98 -2.84 4.81 -9.20
CA ASP A 98 -1.66 5.41 -8.57
C ASP A 98 -1.69 5.28 -7.05
N ASP A 99 -2.86 5.54 -6.44
CA ASP A 99 -3.08 5.31 -5.01
C ASP A 99 -2.80 3.83 -4.68
N LEU A 100 -3.32 2.90 -5.50
CA LEU A 100 -3.15 1.46 -5.26
C LEU A 100 -1.70 1.01 -5.40
N VAL A 101 -0.92 1.54 -6.35
CA VAL A 101 0.52 1.28 -6.47
C VAL A 101 1.24 1.71 -5.20
N GLY A 102 0.96 2.92 -4.71
CA GLY A 102 1.52 3.42 -3.47
C GLY A 102 1.17 2.58 -2.26
N LEU A 103 -0.12 2.26 -2.09
CA LEU A 103 -0.60 1.46 -0.96
C LEU A 103 -0.09 0.02 -0.99
N LEU A 104 0.06 -0.59 -2.17
CA LEU A 104 0.68 -1.91 -2.31
C LEU A 104 2.18 -1.88 -2.00
N LEU A 105 2.89 -0.80 -2.36
CA LEU A 105 4.29 -0.65 -1.97
C LEU A 105 4.44 -0.51 -0.46
N VAL A 106 3.57 0.28 0.20
CA VAL A 106 3.53 0.39 1.66
C VAL A 106 3.22 -0.97 2.29
N THR A 107 2.25 -1.70 1.75
CA THR A 107 1.90 -3.05 2.19
C THR A 107 3.10 -4.00 2.09
N ALA A 108 3.83 -3.96 0.97
CA ALA A 108 5.06 -4.72 0.78
C ALA A 108 6.17 -4.30 1.75
N ALA A 109 6.33 -3.00 2.03
CA ALA A 109 7.30 -2.48 2.99
C ALA A 109 6.99 -2.90 4.43
N LEU A 110 5.72 -3.02 4.78
CA LEU A 110 5.25 -3.49 6.09
C LEU A 110 5.31 -5.01 6.25
N SER A 111 5.31 -5.76 5.14
CA SER A 111 5.45 -7.22 5.16
C SER A 111 6.88 -7.66 5.53
N GLN A 112 7.06 -8.93 5.88
CA GLN A 112 8.41 -9.51 6.03
C GLN A 112 9.13 -9.63 4.68
N GLY A 113 8.39 -9.55 3.56
CA GLY A 113 8.95 -9.50 2.21
C GLY A 113 9.66 -10.79 1.79
N ARG A 114 9.35 -11.92 2.44
CA ARG A 114 10.02 -13.20 2.20
C ARG A 114 9.76 -13.65 0.76
N LEU A 115 10.82 -13.74 -0.04
CA LEU A 115 10.81 -14.23 -1.42
C LEU A 115 9.81 -13.49 -2.33
N LEU A 116 9.47 -12.23 -2.03
CA LEU A 116 8.41 -11.49 -2.74
C LEU A 116 8.67 -11.39 -4.24
N LEU A 117 9.90 -11.09 -4.65
CA LEU A 117 10.30 -11.04 -6.06
C LEU A 117 10.21 -12.42 -6.73
N ALA A 118 10.62 -13.49 -6.05
CA ALA A 118 10.54 -14.84 -6.61
C ALA A 118 9.07 -15.27 -6.82
N ASN A 119 8.19 -14.97 -5.85
CA ASN A 119 6.75 -15.20 -6.00
C ASN A 119 6.16 -14.41 -7.17
N LEU A 120 6.57 -13.14 -7.32
CA LEU A 120 6.15 -12.28 -8.43
C LEU A 120 6.57 -12.89 -9.78
N TRP A 121 7.82 -13.36 -9.89
CA TRP A 121 8.32 -14.03 -11.09
C TRP A 121 7.52 -15.28 -11.45
N VAL A 122 7.25 -16.15 -10.48
CA VAL A 122 6.45 -17.36 -10.68
C VAL A 122 5.03 -17.02 -11.17
N MET A 123 4.38 -16.03 -10.56
CA MET A 123 3.05 -15.57 -10.99
C MET A 123 3.06 -14.98 -12.39
N ASN A 124 4.11 -14.21 -12.76
CA ASN A 124 4.26 -13.66 -14.10
C ASN A 124 4.48 -14.73 -15.16
N LEU A 125 5.37 -15.69 -14.91
CA LEU A 125 5.58 -16.81 -15.83
C LEU A 125 4.30 -17.62 -16.04
N PHE A 126 3.57 -17.87 -14.95
CA PHE A 126 2.26 -18.51 -15.02
C PHE A 126 1.26 -17.69 -15.83
N ASN A 127 1.21 -16.37 -15.63
CA ASN A 127 0.29 -15.52 -16.40
C ASN A 127 0.58 -15.57 -17.91
N LEU A 128 1.86 -15.56 -18.30
CA LEU A 128 2.28 -15.67 -19.70
C LEU A 128 1.89 -17.01 -20.35
N GLN A 129 1.67 -18.06 -19.56
CA GLN A 129 1.22 -19.37 -20.04
C GLN A 129 -0.30 -19.46 -20.23
N ARG A 130 -1.08 -18.48 -19.72
CA ARG A 130 -2.55 -18.45 -19.86
C ARG A 130 -2.96 -17.99 -21.26
N PRO A 131 -4.19 -18.34 -21.71
CA PRO A 131 -4.78 -17.78 -22.93
C PRO A 131 -4.77 -16.25 -22.91
N ARG A 132 -4.66 -15.60 -24.08
CA ARG A 132 -4.49 -14.14 -24.19
C ARG A 132 -5.59 -13.37 -23.46
N GLU A 133 -6.84 -13.80 -23.57
CA GLU A 133 -7.98 -13.15 -22.91
C GLU A 133 -7.83 -13.16 -21.38
N ALA A 134 -7.29 -14.25 -20.85
CA ALA A 134 -7.06 -14.45 -19.43
C ALA A 134 -5.83 -13.68 -18.91
N GLN A 135 -4.94 -13.21 -19.78
CA GLN A 135 -3.78 -12.38 -19.41
C GLN A 135 -4.14 -10.92 -19.11
N PHE A 136 -5.37 -10.50 -19.42
CA PHE A 136 -5.87 -9.14 -19.20
C PHE A 136 -6.99 -9.08 -18.15
N ASP A 137 -7.13 -10.14 -17.35
CA ASP A 137 -8.12 -10.19 -16.28
C ASP A 137 -7.71 -9.36 -15.05
N GLU A 138 -8.63 -9.25 -14.09
CA GLU A 138 -8.41 -8.50 -12.84
C GLU A 138 -7.20 -9.02 -12.05
N ALA A 139 -6.93 -10.33 -12.11
CA ALA A 139 -5.79 -10.93 -11.45
C ALA A 139 -4.46 -10.46 -12.07
N SER A 140 -4.41 -10.34 -13.39
CA SER A 140 -3.28 -9.80 -14.14
C SER A 140 -3.07 -8.31 -13.86
N PHE A 141 -4.16 -7.55 -13.70
CA PHE A 141 -4.11 -6.16 -13.24
C PHE A 141 -3.46 -6.06 -11.84
N HIS A 142 -3.89 -6.89 -10.87
CA HIS A 142 -3.30 -6.90 -9.53
C HIS A 142 -1.81 -7.25 -9.54
N LEU A 143 -1.43 -8.26 -10.34
CA LEU A 143 -0.04 -8.67 -10.52
C LEU A 143 0.82 -7.55 -11.09
N THR A 144 0.34 -6.91 -12.16
CA THR A 144 1.02 -5.77 -12.80
C THR A 144 1.16 -4.59 -11.85
N THR A 145 0.14 -4.31 -11.04
CA THR A 145 0.16 -3.23 -10.06
C THR A 145 1.24 -3.47 -8.97
N LEU A 146 1.32 -4.70 -8.44
CA LEU A 146 2.37 -5.06 -7.48
C LEU A 146 3.76 -5.03 -8.13
N GLN A 147 3.88 -5.50 -9.38
CA GLN A 147 5.14 -5.43 -10.12
C GLN A 147 5.60 -3.99 -10.31
N SER A 148 4.71 -3.06 -10.67
CA SER A 148 5.02 -1.63 -10.80
C SER A 148 5.49 -1.05 -9.48
N ALA A 149 4.80 -1.36 -8.37
CA ALA A 149 5.18 -0.94 -7.03
C ALA A 149 6.61 -1.41 -6.65
N LEU A 150 6.93 -2.68 -6.90
CA LEU A 150 8.25 -3.24 -6.60
C LEU A 150 9.33 -2.74 -7.56
N SER A 151 9.00 -2.50 -8.83
CA SER A 151 9.92 -1.92 -9.80
C SER A 151 10.30 -0.50 -9.42
N PHE A 152 9.32 0.32 -8.99
CA PHE A 152 9.59 1.64 -8.42
C PHE A 152 10.50 1.54 -7.20
N ALA A 153 10.22 0.60 -6.29
CA ALA A 153 11.06 0.37 -5.13
C ALA A 153 12.52 0.05 -5.52
N CYS A 154 12.74 -0.69 -6.61
CA CYS A 154 14.09 -1.01 -7.10
C CYS A 154 14.87 0.18 -7.62
N VAL A 155 14.21 1.21 -8.18
CA VAL A 155 14.90 2.37 -8.77
C VAL A 155 14.91 3.63 -7.90
N VAL A 156 13.98 3.76 -6.95
CA VAL A 156 13.88 4.96 -6.10
C VAL A 156 15.08 5.09 -5.15
N SER A 157 15.64 6.30 -5.07
CA SER A 157 16.62 6.68 -4.06
C SER A 157 15.92 7.31 -2.87
N VAL A 158 15.90 6.62 -1.73
CA VAL A 158 15.33 7.15 -0.49
C VAL A 158 16.32 8.16 0.10
N PRO A 159 15.88 9.37 0.49
CA PRO A 159 16.74 10.29 1.22
C PRO A 159 17.31 9.59 2.45
N GLN A 160 18.63 9.59 2.61
CA GLN A 160 19.21 9.18 3.88
C GLN A 160 18.80 10.22 4.91
N THR A 161 18.02 9.81 5.90
CA THR A 161 17.76 10.64 7.07
C THR A 161 19.13 10.95 7.68
N GLN A 162 19.61 12.18 7.52
CA GLN A 162 20.82 12.63 8.21
C GLN A 162 20.51 12.50 9.71
N THR A 163 21.05 11.46 10.34
CA THR A 163 21.26 11.47 11.78
C THR A 163 22.23 12.60 12.02
N THR A 164 21.71 13.79 12.32
CA THR A 164 22.50 14.87 12.93
C THR A 164 23.29 14.25 14.07
N PRO A 165 24.63 14.39 14.11
CA PRO A 165 25.40 13.90 15.24
C PRO A 165 24.83 14.54 16.50
N ARG A 166 24.51 13.71 17.50
CA ARG A 166 24.12 14.22 18.82
C ARG A 166 25.25 15.13 19.29
N ARG A 167 24.95 16.42 19.33
CA ARG A 167 25.82 17.45 19.91
C ARG A 167 25.96 17.11 21.40
N GLY A 168 27.06 16.45 21.77
CA GLY A 168 27.36 16.12 23.16
C GLY A 168 27.94 14.72 23.36
N GLU A 169 29.12 14.44 22.82
CA GLU A 169 30.04 13.50 23.45
C GLU A 169 31.31 14.27 23.81
N PRO A 170 31.71 14.30 25.10
CA PRO A 170 32.94 14.96 25.52
C PRO A 170 34.13 14.14 25.02
N GLN A 171 35.07 14.80 24.36
CA GLN A 171 36.40 14.25 24.13
C GLN A 171 37.10 14.10 25.49
N MET A 172 37.35 12.85 25.89
CA MET A 172 38.45 12.50 26.79
C MET A 172 39.52 11.79 25.98
#